data_AF-A0A736RAW1-F1
#
_entry.id   AF-A0A736RAW1-F1
#
_cell.length_a   1.000
_cell.length_b   1.000
_cell.length_c   1.000
_cell.angle_alpha   90.00
_cell.angle_beta   90.00
_cell.angle_gamma   90.00
#
_symmetry.space_group_name_H-M   'P 1'
#
loop_
_entity.id
_entity.type
_entity.pdbx_description
1 polymer ?
#
loop_
_entity_poly.entity_id
_entity_poly.type
_entity_poly.pdbx_seq_one_letter_code
_entity_poly.pdbx_strand_id
1 'polypeptide(L)'
;MNIILLKIESAKYVQEIDLNNETGEVVVKFSCETPLNEMDTCDMLGFYFGEVYYEVSDEDFFIRKGPVSEMGGNMRLEASEKSIGLKAGDIVTIPIISGVEDEIKMGIYNPDKDTGIKKLVERRFGDLFDSDGNFIYK
;
A
#
# COMPACT_ATOMS: atom_id res chain seq x y z
N MET A 1 9.16 15.11 -4.40
CA MET A 1 8.98 13.69 -4.10
C MET A 1 7.60 13.56 -3.52
N ASN A 2 6.74 12.79 -4.17
CA ASN A 2 5.38 12.57 -3.70
C ASN A 2 5.42 11.41 -2.69
N ILE A 3 4.64 11.51 -1.63
CA ILE A 3 4.62 10.52 -0.54
C ILE A 3 3.17 10.26 -0.12
N ILE A 4 2.93 9.09 0.47
CA ILE A 4 1.71 8.83 1.22
C ILE A 4 2.04 9.02 2.71
N LEU A 5 1.25 9.83 3.40
CA LEU A 5 1.36 10.05 4.84
C LEU A 5 0.36 9.13 5.52
N LEU A 6 0.83 7.99 6.02
CA LEU A 6 0.01 7.00 6.70
C LEU A 6 0.01 7.26 8.20
N LYS A 7 -1.16 7.53 8.77
CA LYS A 7 -1.39 7.69 10.20
C LYS A 7 -1.97 6.41 10.78
N ILE A 8 -1.35 5.91 11.84
CA ILE A 8 -1.85 4.76 12.58
C ILE A 8 -2.86 5.24 13.63
N GLU A 9 -4.11 4.83 13.49
CA GLU A 9 -5.17 5.16 14.45
C GLU A 9 -5.21 4.16 15.60
N SER A 10 -4.97 2.89 15.28
CA SER A 10 -4.72 1.83 16.26
C SER A 10 -3.90 0.71 15.63
N ALA A 11 -3.14 0.00 16.45
CA ALA A 11 -2.38 -1.17 16.04
C ALA A 11 -2.41 -2.21 17.17
N LYS A 12 -2.63 -3.47 16.81
CA LYS A 12 -2.65 -4.59 17.74
C LYS A 12 -1.94 -5.78 17.14
N TYR A 13 -0.89 -6.24 17.82
CA TYR A 13 -0.26 -7.52 17.53
C TYR A 13 -1.16 -8.67 17.95
N VAL A 14 -1.37 -9.62 17.04
CA VAL A 14 -2.14 -10.84 17.23
C VAL A 14 -1.23 -12.01 16.87
N GLN A 15 -0.99 -12.87 17.85
CA GLN A 15 -0.22 -14.10 17.64
C GLN A 15 -1.20 -15.26 17.56
N GLU A 16 -1.19 -15.99 16.44
CA GLU A 16 -1.80 -17.30 16.41
C GLU A 16 -0.85 -18.30 17.08
N ILE A 17 -1.36 -19.06 18.05
CA ILE A 17 -0.60 -20.14 18.67
C ILE A 17 -0.79 -21.37 17.78
N ASP A 18 0.07 -21.54 16.79
CA ASP A 18 0.24 -22.80 16.09
C ASP A 18 1.45 -23.54 16.68
N LEU A 19 1.27 -24.82 17.03
CA LEU A 19 2.31 -25.67 17.62
C LEU A 19 3.50 -25.91 16.68
N ASN A 20 3.35 -25.59 15.39
CA ASN A 20 4.34 -25.84 14.34
C ASN A 20 4.88 -24.56 13.65
N ASN A 21 4.30 -23.38 13.88
CA ASN A 21 4.76 -22.15 13.25
C ASN A 21 4.38 -20.91 14.06
N GLU A 22 5.33 -20.02 14.32
CA GLU A 22 5.04 -18.72 14.94
C GLU A 22 4.74 -17.71 13.84
N THR A 23 3.48 -17.61 13.41
CA THR A 23 3.02 -16.55 12.51
C THR A 23 2.23 -15.51 13.31
N GLY A 24 2.74 -14.28 13.32
CA GLY A 24 2.08 -13.13 13.94
C GLY A 24 1.53 -12.20 12.87
N GLU A 25 0.40 -11.56 13.20
CA GLU A 25 -0.18 -10.48 12.39
C GLU A 25 -0.27 -9.20 13.23
N VAL A 26 -0.29 -8.05 12.56
CA VAL A 26 -0.60 -6.77 13.17
C VAL A 26 -1.86 -6.24 12.52
N VAL A 27 -2.94 -6.14 13.30
CA VAL A 27 -4.19 -5.52 12.87
C VAL A 27 -4.08 -4.02 13.08
N VAL A 28 -4.29 -3.25 12.03
CA VAL A 28 -4.08 -1.80 11.97
C VAL A 28 -5.34 -1.12 11.46
N LYS A 29 -5.83 -0.14 12.23
CA LYS A 29 -6.75 0.89 11.71
C LYS A 29 -5.93 2.10 11.31
N PHE A 30 -6.13 2.59 10.09
CA PHE A 30 -5.33 3.67 9.54
C PHE A 30 -6.16 4.73 8.83
N SER A 31 -5.58 5.91 8.71
CA SER A 31 -5.95 6.93 7.73
C SER A 31 -4.70 7.39 7.00
N CYS A 32 -4.81 7.83 5.75
CA CYS A 32 -3.69 8.37 5.01
C CYS A 32 -4.08 9.52 4.08
N GLU A 33 -3.11 10.41 3.85
CA GLU A 33 -3.16 11.39 2.78
C GLU A 33 -2.28 10.92 1.63
N THR A 34 -2.84 10.89 0.42
CA THR A 34 -2.19 10.33 -0.78
C THR A 34 -2.47 11.20 -2.00
N PRO A 35 -1.49 11.47 -2.88
CA PRO A 35 -1.75 12.11 -4.16
C PRO A 35 -2.37 11.15 -5.20
N LEU A 36 -2.44 9.85 -4.88
CA LEU A 36 -2.85 8.79 -5.78
C LEU A 36 -4.37 8.50 -5.72
N ASN A 37 -4.85 7.72 -6.67
CA ASN A 37 -6.14 7.03 -6.57
C ASN A 37 -6.08 5.92 -5.48
N GLU A 38 -7.23 5.35 -5.14
CA GLU A 38 -7.34 4.33 -4.10
C GLU A 38 -6.50 3.08 -4.44
N MET A 39 -6.63 2.59 -5.67
CA MET A 39 -6.00 1.34 -6.09
C MET A 39 -4.47 1.41 -6.06
N ASP A 40 -3.88 2.51 -6.55
CA ASP A 40 -2.44 2.73 -6.49
C ASP A 40 -1.96 2.99 -5.06
N THR A 41 -2.78 3.62 -4.20
CA THR A 41 -2.46 3.79 -2.78
C THR A 41 -2.35 2.44 -2.09
N CYS A 42 -3.32 1.55 -2.31
CA CYS A 42 -3.28 0.18 -1.80
C CYS A 42 -2.05 -0.60 -2.28
N ASP A 43 -1.67 -0.43 -3.56
CA ASP A 43 -0.49 -1.08 -4.14
C ASP A 43 0.82 -0.55 -3.52
N MET A 44 0.93 0.77 -3.27
CA MET A 44 2.09 1.35 -2.58
C MET A 44 2.22 0.85 -1.15
N LEU A 45 1.10 0.70 -0.42
CA LEU A 45 1.10 0.08 0.90
C LEU A 45 1.58 -1.38 0.84
N GLY A 46 1.14 -2.13 -0.19
CA GLY A 46 1.65 -3.47 -0.48
C GLY A 46 3.16 -3.51 -0.76
N PHE A 47 3.68 -2.61 -1.58
CA PHE A 47 5.13 -2.53 -1.82
C PHE A 47 5.92 -2.21 -0.54
N TYR A 48 5.36 -1.41 0.36
CA TYR A 48 6.05 -1.00 1.58
C TYR A 48 6.01 -2.07 2.66
N PHE A 49 4.85 -2.64 2.97
CA PHE A 49 4.68 -3.61 4.05
C PHE A 49 4.85 -5.06 3.61
N GLY A 50 4.79 -5.34 2.30
CA GLY A 50 4.76 -6.70 1.78
C GLY A 50 3.32 -7.20 1.65
N GLU A 51 2.98 -8.29 2.34
CA GLU A 51 1.61 -8.80 2.34
C GLU A 51 0.69 -7.91 3.20
N VAL A 52 -0.34 -7.37 2.56
CA VAL A 52 -1.35 -6.52 3.20
C VAL A 52 -2.72 -7.12 2.88
N TYR A 53 -3.48 -7.42 3.92
CA TYR A 53 -4.85 -7.93 3.80
C TYR A 53 -5.81 -6.86 4.32
N TYR A 54 -6.63 -6.30 3.42
CA TYR A 54 -7.60 -5.26 3.78
C TYR A 54 -8.89 -5.89 4.31
N GLU A 55 -9.33 -5.43 5.48
CA GLU A 55 -10.57 -5.88 6.13
C GLU A 55 -11.68 -4.87 5.84
N VAL A 56 -12.49 -5.17 4.83
CA VAL A 56 -13.55 -4.27 4.33
C VAL A 56 -14.56 -3.98 5.44
N SER A 57 -14.78 -2.71 5.72
CA SER A 57 -15.71 -2.24 6.75
C SER A 57 -16.59 -1.09 6.25
N ASP A 58 -17.74 -0.89 6.90
CA ASP A 58 -18.62 0.26 6.63
C ASP A 58 -17.97 1.61 6.98
N GLU A 59 -16.85 1.59 7.73
CA GLU A 59 -16.08 2.78 8.09
C GLU A 59 -14.98 3.11 7.06
N ASP A 60 -14.77 2.27 6.05
CA ASP A 60 -13.76 2.49 5.02
C ASP A 60 -14.17 3.66 4.12
N PHE A 61 -13.20 4.46 3.71
CA PHE A 61 -13.47 5.60 2.85
C PHE A 61 -12.29 5.94 1.94
N PHE A 62 -12.64 6.49 0.78
CA PHE A 62 -11.71 7.18 -0.10
C PHE A 62 -12.36 8.48 -0.60
N ILE A 63 -11.78 9.62 -0.25
CA ILE A 63 -12.35 10.95 -0.52
C ILE A 63 -11.33 11.81 -1.24
N ARG A 64 -11.63 12.20 -2.48
CA ARG A 64 -10.80 13.12 -3.26
C ARG A 64 -10.96 14.57 -2.75
N LYS A 65 -9.86 15.21 -2.34
CA LYS A 65 -9.78 16.58 -1.81
C LYS A 65 -8.86 17.47 -2.65
N GLY A 66 -9.18 17.61 -3.95
CA GLY A 66 -8.39 18.43 -4.87
C GLY A 66 -7.13 17.69 -5.34
N PRO A 67 -5.90 18.14 -5.00
CA PRO A 67 -4.67 17.48 -5.45
C PRO A 67 -4.33 16.21 -4.65
N VAL A 68 -4.91 16.04 -3.46
CA VAL A 68 -4.71 14.88 -2.58
C VAL A 68 -6.05 14.19 -2.30
N SER A 69 -5.97 12.94 -1.86
CA SER A 69 -7.08 12.11 -1.41
C SER A 69 -6.84 11.73 0.05
N GLU A 70 -7.91 11.58 0.81
CA GLU A 70 -7.88 10.95 2.12
C GLU A 70 -8.44 9.53 1.99
N MET A 71 -7.73 8.55 2.54
CA MET A 71 -8.15 7.15 2.56
C MET A 71 -8.10 6.65 3.99
N GLY A 72 -9.08 5.86 4.41
CA GLY A 72 -9.04 5.20 5.70
C GLY A 72 -9.67 3.83 5.65
N GLY A 73 -9.23 2.97 6.55
CA GLY A 73 -9.75 1.61 6.64
C GLY A 73 -8.96 0.75 7.62
N ASN A 74 -9.21 -0.55 7.53
CA ASN A 74 -8.55 -1.55 8.34
C ASN A 74 -7.71 -2.47 7.46
N MET A 75 -6.49 -2.76 7.91
CA MET A 75 -5.62 -3.74 7.27
C MET A 75 -5.00 -4.62 8.33
N ARG A 76 -4.64 -5.83 7.94
CA ARG A 76 -3.72 -6.63 8.72
C ARG A 76 -2.44 -6.83 7.90
N LEU A 77 -1.34 -6.90 8.65
CA LEU A 77 0.01 -6.92 8.13
C LEU A 77 0.72 -8.13 8.71
N GLU A 78 1.57 -8.76 7.91
CA GLU A 78 2.50 -9.77 8.44
C GLU A 78 3.38 -9.12 9.52
N ALA A 79 3.65 -9.84 10.61
CA ALA A 79 4.59 -9.38 11.63
C ALA A 79 6.02 -9.31 11.06
N SER A 80 6.48 -8.08 10.85
CA SER A 80 7.81 -7.77 10.33
C SER A 80 8.40 -6.59 11.10
N GLU A 81 9.66 -6.27 10.81
CA GLU A 81 10.33 -5.08 11.38
C GLU A 81 9.57 -3.78 11.10
N LYS A 82 8.77 -3.72 10.03
CA LYS A 82 7.98 -2.54 9.64
C LYS A 82 6.63 -2.45 10.34
N SER A 83 6.06 -3.55 10.81
CA SER A 83 4.69 -3.62 11.32
C SER A 83 4.62 -3.86 12.83
N ILE A 84 5.51 -4.66 13.40
CA ILE A 84 5.42 -5.11 14.81
C ILE A 84 5.53 -3.96 15.83
N GLY A 85 6.21 -2.89 15.43
CA GLY A 85 6.44 -1.71 16.27
C GLY A 85 5.37 -0.62 16.17
N LEU A 86 4.39 -0.75 15.26
CA LEU A 86 3.39 0.29 15.00
C LEU A 86 2.50 0.54 16.21
N LYS A 87 2.20 1.81 16.47
CA LYS A 87 1.39 2.28 17.60
C LYS A 87 0.46 3.40 17.16
N ALA A 88 -0.64 3.57 17.90
CA ALA A 88 -1.56 4.67 17.69
C ALA A 88 -0.83 6.03 17.79
N GLY A 89 -1.05 6.89 16.79
CA GLY A 89 -0.39 8.19 16.66
C GLY A 89 0.88 8.18 15.81
N ASP A 90 1.41 7.01 15.43
CA ASP A 90 2.55 6.94 14.51
C ASP A 90 2.18 7.52 13.14
N ILE A 91 3.16 8.20 12.54
CA ILE A 91 3.08 8.70 11.16
C ILE A 91 4.18 8.00 10.36
N VAL A 92 3.77 7.15 9.43
CA VAL A 92 4.64 6.41 8.52
C VAL A 92 4.64 7.11 7.16
N THR A 93 5.82 7.42 6.65
CA THR A 93 5.98 7.98 5.29
C THR A 93 6.21 6.85 4.31
N ILE A 94 5.25 6.61 3.42
CA ILE A 94 5.33 5.58 2.40
C ILE A 94 5.81 6.23 1.09
N PRO A 95 6.97 5.82 0.54
CA PRO A 95 7.48 6.35 -0.71
C PRO A 95 6.64 5.87 -1.89
N ILE A 96 6.51 6.72 -2.91
CA ILE A 96 5.91 6.35 -4.19
C ILE A 96 7.02 5.85 -5.12
N ILE A 97 6.78 4.73 -5.80
CA ILE A 97 7.75 4.15 -6.73
C ILE A 97 8.03 5.10 -7.92
N SER A 98 9.26 5.04 -8.45
CA SER A 98 9.74 5.94 -9.50
C SER A 98 8.83 5.99 -10.73
N GLY A 99 8.33 4.85 -11.19
CA GLY A 99 7.44 4.79 -12.36
C GLY A 99 6.16 5.62 -12.17
N VAL A 100 5.56 5.60 -10.99
CA VAL A 100 4.38 6.42 -10.67
C VAL A 100 4.76 7.87 -10.47
N GLU A 101 5.89 8.14 -9.80
CA GLU A 101 6.38 9.52 -9.66
C GLU A 101 6.61 10.19 -11.02
N ASP A 102 7.16 9.46 -11.99
CA ASP A 102 7.46 9.98 -13.32
C ASP A 102 6.19 10.26 -14.11
N GLU A 103 5.17 9.39 -14.02
CA GLU A 103 3.85 9.67 -14.58
C GLU A 103 3.21 10.94 -14.00
N ILE A 104 3.37 11.18 -12.69
CA ILE A 104 2.90 12.40 -12.04
C ILE A 104 3.67 13.62 -12.56
N LYS A 105 5.02 13.55 -12.60
CA LYS A 105 5.86 14.65 -13.10
C LYS A 105 5.56 15.00 -14.56
N MET A 106 5.23 14.01 -15.38
CA MET A 106 4.87 14.17 -16.79
C MET A 106 3.42 14.62 -17.01
N GLY A 107 2.59 14.69 -15.97
CA GLY A 107 1.18 15.05 -16.08
C GLY A 107 0.31 13.99 -16.78
N ILE A 108 0.79 12.75 -16.85
CA ILE A 108 0.09 11.62 -17.47
C ILE A 108 -0.75 10.87 -16.44
N TYR A 109 -0.31 10.88 -15.17
CA TYR A 109 -1.06 10.28 -14.08
C TYR A 109 -2.40 10.99 -13.86
N ASN A 110 -3.49 10.22 -13.82
CA ASN A 110 -4.82 10.74 -13.51
C ASN A 110 -5.33 10.12 -12.20
N PRO A 111 -5.36 10.88 -11.08
CA PRO A 111 -5.82 10.39 -9.79
C PRO A 111 -7.34 10.17 -9.71
N ASP A 112 -8.11 10.67 -10.68
CA ASP A 112 -9.57 10.52 -10.73
C ASP A 112 -10.00 9.30 -11.56
N LYS A 113 -9.03 8.52 -12.07
CA LYS A 113 -9.27 7.28 -12.80
C LYS A 113 -8.56 6.13 -12.11
N ASP A 114 -9.28 5.04 -11.91
CA ASP A 114 -8.71 3.80 -11.41
C ASP A 114 -7.65 3.27 -12.37
N THR A 115 -6.56 2.79 -11.79
CA THR A 115 -5.50 2.13 -12.55
C THR A 115 -5.97 0.76 -13.02
N GLY A 116 -5.91 0.50 -14.33
CA GLY A 116 -6.27 -0.81 -14.86
C GLY A 116 -5.36 -1.93 -14.34
N ILE A 117 -5.92 -3.10 -14.06
CA ILE A 117 -5.22 -4.28 -13.53
C ILE A 117 -3.94 -4.61 -14.33
N LYS A 118 -4.00 -4.54 -15.67
CA LYS A 118 -2.85 -4.79 -16.54
C LYS A 118 -1.64 -3.93 -16.13
N LYS A 119 -1.87 -2.65 -15.86
CA LYS A 119 -0.81 -1.70 -15.49
C LYS A 119 -0.24 -1.98 -14.10
N LEU A 120 -1.06 -2.44 -13.16
CA LEU A 120 -0.58 -2.88 -11.83
C LEU A 120 0.30 -4.12 -11.93
N VAL A 121 -0.14 -5.11 -12.73
CA VAL A 121 0.66 -6.32 -12.99
C VAL A 121 1.99 -5.97 -13.64
N GLU A 122 1.99 -5.08 -14.64
CA GLU A 122 3.20 -4.57 -15.28
C GLU A 122 4.11 -3.84 -14.29
N ARG A 123 3.58 -3.03 -13.37
CA ARG A 123 4.40 -2.36 -12.34
C ARG A 123 5.02 -3.33 -11.34
N ARG A 124 4.29 -4.38 -10.95
CA ARG A 124 4.72 -5.33 -9.92
C ARG A 124 5.68 -6.40 -10.44
N PHE A 125 5.49 -6.83 -11.68
CA PHE A 125 6.20 -7.98 -12.25
C PHE A 125 6.88 -7.68 -13.58
N GLY A 126 6.65 -6.53 -14.21
CA GLY A 126 7.18 -6.22 -15.54
C GLY A 126 8.70 -6.30 -15.62
N ASP A 127 9.41 -5.89 -14.57
CA ASP A 127 10.87 -5.96 -14.48
C ASP A 127 11.40 -7.41 -14.41
N LEU A 128 10.53 -8.39 -14.18
CA LEU A 128 10.86 -9.81 -14.22
C LEU A 128 10.80 -10.38 -15.64
N PHE A 129 10.34 -9.62 -16.63
CA PHE A 129 10.21 -10.09 -18.01
C PHE A 129 10.99 -9.19 -18.98
N ASP A 130 11.57 -9.78 -20.02
CA ASP A 130 12.19 -9.02 -21.10
C ASP A 130 11.13 -8.44 -22.05
N SER A 131 11.58 -7.67 -23.05
CA SER A 131 10.70 -7.08 -24.05
C SER A 131 9.95 -8.11 -24.91
N ASP A 132 10.44 -9.35 -24.95
CA ASP A 132 9.83 -10.47 -25.67
C ASP A 132 8.88 -11.29 -24.76
N GLY A 133 8.73 -10.88 -23.49
CA GLY A 133 7.87 -11.53 -22.50
C GLY A 133 8.48 -12.77 -21.86
N ASN A 134 9.79 -13.00 -22.01
CA ASN A 134 10.47 -14.11 -21.34
C ASN A 134 10.86 -13.70 -19.92
N PHE A 135 10.69 -14.62 -18.98
CA PHE A 135 11.09 -14.41 -17.59
C PHE A 135 12.62 -14.27 -17.48
N ILE A 136 13.08 -13.15 -16.95
CA ILE A 136 14.47 -12.84 -16.68
C ILE A 136 14.82 -13.42 -15.30
N TYR A 137 15.33 -14.65 -15.28
CA TYR A 137 15.97 -15.18 -14.07
C TYR A 137 17.37 -14.58 -13.95
N LYS A 138 17.65 -13.86 -12.86
CA LYS A 138 19.01 -13.44 -12.48
C LYS A 138 19.65 -14.49 -11.59
#